data_AF-A0A8P4G4I4-F1
#
_entry.id   AF-A0A8P4G4I4-F1
#
_cell.length_a   1.000
_cell.length_b   1.000
_cell.length_c   1.000
_cell.angle_alpha   90.00
_cell.angle_beta   90.00
_cell.angle_gamma   90.00
#
_symmetry.space_group_name_H-M   'P 1'
#
loop_
_entity.id
_entity.type
_entity.pdbx_description
1 polymer ?
#
loop_
_entity_poly.entity_id
_entity_poly.type
_entity_poly.pdbx_seq_one_letter_code
_entity_poly.pdbx_strand_id
1 'polypeptide(L)'
;VSLYLKKRKVDAENRQFNNEWTEKYGRHFKTTHNFDATFPPGSAARRQKITGLTSYYEQRSRILFRACTDQERATAASLRVAWILVKKKRPFTDSETVKECMLPSIEEVVTDEKTRKNIIDSIKQIPISDTSNMRRVESLASDVFEMLLDKLRKAEVMSLVVDESTDNSQSDNNVAQLYLCIASSTKASCELKETMDSVMAIINFIRCTSSLQHCLFRKLLTDMSAEYKDLLIHNDISWLSKGNVLKLLCELREEILVFLRSSKLKKAGKFLSLMENDEFNAAVCFLSNIFHHLNQLNMEFQGRDKTVAELVEKRHAFQRKLSLFSADLCPGKMLHFPTLRKSGLQIIEVMSGFIDSLKNNFATRFEDFSISSEVMRFVKDPFWVNVEADFLLRGKELVSSLDKGSLQLELNDIQSSDNLRQSLQQAGFEKFWTHVVSREKFPHSRGLALFLLTMFGSTYTCDEYRLILSDIPTCESSFSHMNAIKTHNRKSLTDQHLQHCLRIALTTYTPDFSALMANVGKLF
;
A
#
# COMPACT_ATOMS: atom_id res chain seq x y z
N VAL A 1 15.25 67.00 -6.89
CA VAL A 1 16.34 66.21 -7.51
C VAL A 1 16.81 65.20 -6.45
N SER A 2 16.08 64.09 -6.30
CA SER A 2 16.44 62.73 -6.77
C SER A 2 17.82 62.26 -6.28
N LEU A 3 17.87 61.21 -5.44
CA LEU A 3 18.33 59.87 -5.84
C LEU A 3 18.35 58.90 -4.63
N TYR A 4 17.41 57.95 -4.66
CA TYR A 4 17.47 56.55 -4.20
C TYR A 4 17.70 56.16 -2.73
N LEU A 5 16.56 55.83 -2.10
CA LEU A 5 16.37 54.65 -1.25
C LEU A 5 17.05 53.40 -1.83
N LYS A 6 18.10 52.88 -1.18
CA LYS A 6 18.53 51.48 -1.35
C LYS A 6 17.88 50.61 -0.28
N LYS A 7 16.80 49.93 -0.69
CA LYS A 7 16.28 48.72 -0.03
C LYS A 7 17.45 47.75 0.20
N ARG A 8 17.59 47.23 1.42
CA ARG A 8 18.50 46.10 1.68
C ARG A 8 17.94 44.88 0.96
N LYS A 9 18.60 44.44 -0.12
CA LYS A 9 18.48 43.08 -0.64
C LYS A 9 19.25 42.17 0.31
N VAL A 10 18.59 41.15 0.82
CA VAL A 10 19.23 40.02 1.49
C VAL A 10 19.38 38.95 0.42
N ASP A 11 20.60 38.76 -0.06
CA ASP A 11 20.94 37.64 -0.94
C ASP A 11 21.22 36.41 -0.06
N ALA A 12 20.80 35.23 -0.53
CA ALA A 12 20.63 34.01 0.27
C ALA A 12 21.94 33.34 0.77
N GLU A 13 23.12 33.87 0.44
CA GLU A 13 24.39 33.15 0.59
C GLU A 13 25.31 33.61 1.75
N ASN A 14 24.97 34.63 2.53
CA ASN A 14 25.87 35.11 3.60
C ASN A 14 25.17 35.34 4.95
N ARG A 15 24.79 34.25 5.62
CA ARG A 15 24.45 34.26 7.06
C ARG A 15 25.67 33.93 7.95
N GLN A 16 26.81 34.58 7.72
CA GLN A 16 27.89 34.63 8.71
C GLN A 16 28.06 36.08 9.17
N PHE A 17 28.15 36.28 10.49
CA PHE A 17 28.44 37.59 11.07
C PHE A 17 29.82 38.03 10.57
N ASN A 18 29.89 39.13 9.80
CA ASN A 18 31.15 39.64 9.29
C ASN A 18 32.02 40.14 10.47
N ASN A 19 33.20 39.57 10.66
CA ASN A 19 34.13 39.90 11.75
C ASN A 19 34.50 41.38 11.82
N GLU A 20 34.50 42.10 10.68
CA GLU A 20 34.76 43.55 10.64
C GLU A 20 33.69 44.36 11.39
N TRP A 21 32.46 43.86 11.44
CA TRP A 21 31.38 44.52 12.17
C TRP A 21 31.62 44.39 13.67
N THR A 22 31.99 43.20 14.12
CA THR A 22 32.29 42.89 15.52
C THR A 22 33.42 43.78 16.06
N GLU A 23 34.47 44.01 15.26
CA GLU A 23 35.53 44.95 15.62
C GLU A 23 35.09 46.42 15.60
N LYS A 24 34.29 46.85 14.62
CA LYS A 24 33.85 48.24 14.50
C LYS A 24 32.89 48.62 15.63
N TYR A 25 31.93 47.75 15.95
CA TYR A 25 31.02 47.92 17.09
C TYR A 25 31.77 47.76 18.42
N GLY A 26 32.71 46.82 18.51
CA GLY A 26 33.57 46.66 19.69
C GLY A 26 34.45 47.88 19.96
N ARG A 27 35.01 48.50 18.91
CA ARG A 27 35.74 49.77 18.99
C ARG A 27 34.80 50.90 19.41
N HIS A 28 33.66 51.07 18.75
CA HIS A 28 32.68 52.10 19.10
C HIS A 28 32.20 51.98 20.55
N PHE A 29 31.94 50.76 21.03
CA PHE A 29 31.55 50.52 22.41
C PHE A 29 32.67 50.91 23.38
N LYS A 30 33.92 50.48 23.12
CA LYS A 30 35.07 50.83 23.95
C LYS A 30 35.43 52.32 23.94
N THR A 31 35.25 53.02 22.81
CA THR A 31 35.61 54.43 22.68
C THR A 31 34.52 55.40 23.10
N THR A 32 33.24 55.00 23.00
CA THR A 32 32.08 55.89 23.23
C THR A 32 31.37 55.58 24.55
N HIS A 33 31.46 54.35 25.04
CA HIS A 33 30.83 53.91 26.28
C HIS A 33 31.91 53.44 27.28
N ASN A 34 32.31 54.34 28.18
CA ASN A 34 33.33 54.06 29.19
C ASN A 34 32.79 53.24 30.37
N PHE A 35 32.14 52.11 30.07
CA PHE A 35 31.42 51.29 31.04
C PHE A 35 32.35 50.74 32.13
N ASP A 36 33.58 50.38 31.77
CA ASP A 36 34.56 49.82 32.72
C ASP A 36 35.12 50.86 33.68
N ALA A 37 35.22 52.14 33.30
CA ALA A 37 35.61 53.20 34.23
C ALA A 37 34.47 53.60 35.18
N THR A 38 33.21 53.56 34.71
CA THR A 38 32.04 53.89 35.55
C THR A 38 31.60 52.72 36.44
N PHE A 39 31.83 51.48 35.98
CA PHE A 39 31.49 50.24 36.69
C PHE A 39 32.69 49.27 36.70
N PRO A 40 33.63 49.44 37.65
CA PRO A 40 34.86 48.64 37.69
C PRO A 40 34.59 47.12 37.78
N PRO A 41 35.39 46.28 37.11
CA PRO A 41 35.29 44.83 37.20
C PRO A 41 35.29 44.34 38.66
N GLY A 42 34.37 43.42 39.00
CA GLY A 42 34.26 42.86 40.37
C GLY A 42 33.52 43.73 41.40
N SER A 43 33.19 44.99 41.08
CA SER A 43 32.43 45.86 42.00
C SER A 43 30.97 45.43 42.16
N ALA A 44 30.38 45.71 43.33
CA ALA A 44 28.96 45.49 43.59
C ALA A 44 28.06 46.33 42.65
N ALA A 45 28.48 47.55 42.35
CA ALA A 45 27.79 48.44 41.40
C ALA A 45 27.75 47.87 39.97
N ARG A 46 28.83 47.23 39.50
CA ARG A 46 28.85 46.54 38.20
C ARG A 46 27.90 45.35 38.17
N ARG A 47 27.90 44.53 39.22
CA ARG A 47 26.94 43.40 39.33
C ARG A 47 25.50 43.91 39.23
N GLN A 48 25.14 44.93 40.02
CA GLN A 48 23.80 45.50 40.01
C GLN A 48 23.42 46.10 38.65
N LYS A 49 24.35 46.79 37.98
CA LYS A 49 24.11 47.37 36.64
C LYS A 49 23.95 46.31 35.57
N ILE A 50 24.77 45.25 35.59
CA ILE A 50 24.64 44.11 34.68
C ILE A 50 23.30 43.41 34.90
N THR A 51 22.93 43.11 36.16
CA THR A 51 21.63 42.51 36.47
C THR A 51 20.47 43.37 35.96
N GLY A 52 20.53 44.69 36.14
CA GLY A 52 19.50 45.61 35.60
C GLY A 52 19.44 45.62 34.07
N LEU A 53 20.58 45.59 33.37
CA LEU A 53 20.63 45.51 31.91
C LEU A 53 20.14 44.16 31.38
N THR A 54 20.47 43.06 32.07
CA THR A 54 19.99 41.71 31.75
C THR A 54 18.48 41.64 31.92
N SER A 55 17.93 42.08 33.05
CA SER A 55 16.47 42.10 33.27
C SER A 55 15.74 43.01 32.27
N TYR A 56 16.32 44.15 31.89
CA TYR A 56 15.78 45.02 30.85
C TYR A 56 15.79 44.35 29.46
N TYR A 57 16.87 43.66 29.11
CA TYR A 57 16.97 42.89 27.87
C TYR A 57 15.98 41.71 27.86
N GLU A 58 15.85 40.97 28.95
CA GLU A 58 14.89 39.87 29.11
C GLU A 58 13.45 40.36 28.96
N GLN A 59 13.09 41.48 29.59
CA GLN A 59 11.76 42.07 29.45
C GLN A 59 11.46 42.47 28.00
N ARG A 60 12.46 43.03 27.29
CA ARG A 60 12.30 43.51 25.92
C ARG A 60 12.33 42.38 24.88
N SER A 61 13.10 41.32 25.13
CA SER A 61 13.17 40.13 24.28
C SER A 61 12.01 39.16 24.51
N ARG A 62 11.31 39.24 25.66
CA ARG A 62 10.13 38.41 25.98
C ARG A 62 9.04 38.45 24.91
N ILE A 63 8.81 39.59 24.26
CA ILE A 63 7.82 39.72 23.18
C ILE A 63 8.27 38.94 21.94
N LEU A 64 9.56 39.01 21.61
CA LEU A 64 10.16 38.26 20.50
C LEU A 64 10.11 36.75 20.75
N PHE A 65 10.43 36.31 21.97
CA PHE A 65 10.32 34.90 22.36
C PHE A 65 8.87 34.39 22.33
N ARG A 66 7.90 35.18 22.81
CA ARG A 66 6.47 34.81 22.74
C ARG A 66 5.98 34.71 21.29
N ALA A 67 6.30 35.70 20.46
CA ALA A 67 5.95 35.68 19.04
C ALA A 67 6.60 34.49 18.31
N CYS A 68 7.84 34.14 18.67
CA CYS A 68 8.52 32.94 18.16
C CYS A 68 7.75 31.67 18.53
N THR A 69 7.33 31.52 19.80
CA THR A 69 6.55 30.36 20.25
C THR A 69 5.18 30.24 19.59
N ASP A 70 4.52 31.36 19.27
CA ASP A 70 3.23 31.35 18.57
C ASP A 70 3.40 30.95 17.09
N GLN A 71 4.46 31.45 16.44
CA GLN A 71 4.82 31.06 15.07
C GLN A 71 5.25 29.59 14.97
N GLU A 72 5.95 29.08 15.99
CA GLU A 72 6.30 27.67 16.12
C GLU A 72 5.03 26.81 16.23
N ARG A 73 4.09 27.17 17.11
CA ARG A 73 2.80 26.46 17.24
C ARG A 73 2.00 26.48 15.93
N ALA A 74 1.95 27.62 15.25
CA ALA A 74 1.30 27.75 13.95
C ALA A 74 1.97 26.84 12.89
N THR A 75 3.29 26.76 12.90
CA THR A 75 4.05 25.87 12.00
C THR A 75 3.82 24.39 12.32
N ALA A 76 3.76 24.01 13.60
CA ALA A 76 3.45 22.65 14.03
C ALA A 76 2.04 22.23 13.59
N ALA A 77 1.07 23.13 13.70
CA ALA A 77 -0.29 22.89 13.21
C ALA A 77 -0.31 22.68 11.68
N SER A 78 0.42 23.52 10.92
CA SER A 78 0.58 23.39 9.47
C SER A 78 1.17 22.03 9.05
N LEU A 79 2.22 21.55 9.74
CA LEU A 79 2.81 20.22 9.51
C LEU A 79 1.81 19.08 9.75
N ARG A 80 1.01 19.16 10.83
CA ARG A 80 0.00 18.14 11.15
C ARG A 80 -1.12 18.10 10.12
N VAL A 81 -1.59 19.27 9.67
CA VAL A 81 -2.59 19.37 8.61
C VAL A 81 -2.04 18.75 7.31
N ALA A 82 -0.82 19.10 6.90
CA ALA A 82 -0.17 18.55 5.72
C ALA A 82 -0.06 17.02 5.77
N TRP A 83 0.38 16.48 6.91
CA TRP A 83 0.46 15.03 7.14
C TRP A 83 -0.88 14.33 6.90
N ILE A 84 -1.96 14.86 7.50
CA ILE A 84 -3.31 14.28 7.39
C ILE A 84 -3.81 14.34 5.95
N LEU A 85 -3.65 15.48 5.28
CA LEU A 85 -4.11 15.66 3.89
C LEU A 85 -3.43 14.67 2.95
N VAL A 86 -2.11 14.49 3.06
CA VAL A 86 -1.37 13.53 2.23
C VAL A 86 -1.71 12.08 2.58
N LYS A 87 -1.88 11.74 3.88
CA LYS A 87 -2.39 10.43 4.29
C LYS A 87 -3.76 10.11 3.70
N LYS A 88 -4.60 11.12 3.53
CA LYS A 88 -5.91 11.01 2.87
C LYS A 88 -5.85 11.23 1.35
N LYS A 89 -4.64 11.29 0.77
CA LYS A 89 -4.38 11.40 -0.69
C LYS A 89 -5.01 12.66 -1.30
N ARG A 90 -5.25 13.71 -0.50
CA ARG A 90 -5.85 14.99 -0.93
C ARG A 90 -4.84 15.89 -1.64
N PRO A 91 -5.23 16.64 -2.69
CA PRO A 91 -4.36 17.59 -3.38
C PRO A 91 -3.93 18.74 -2.45
N PHE A 92 -2.84 19.43 -2.79
CA PHE A 92 -2.30 20.50 -1.93
C PHE A 92 -3.24 21.69 -1.81
N THR A 93 -4.06 21.92 -2.84
CA THR A 93 -5.09 22.99 -2.89
C THR A 93 -6.17 22.83 -1.83
N ASP A 94 -6.50 21.59 -1.42
CA ASP A 94 -7.51 21.32 -0.39
C ASP A 94 -7.11 21.82 1.00
N SER A 95 -5.86 22.26 1.16
CA SER A 95 -5.35 22.73 2.44
C SER A 95 -6.02 24.03 2.89
N GLU A 96 -6.41 24.91 1.98
CA GLU A 96 -7.14 26.14 2.31
C GLU A 96 -8.54 25.85 2.84
N THR A 97 -9.21 24.82 2.29
CA THR A 97 -10.53 24.35 2.75
C THR A 97 -10.54 23.96 4.23
N VAL A 98 -9.39 23.54 4.79
CA VAL A 98 -9.27 23.25 6.22
C VAL A 98 -9.57 24.49 7.07
N LYS A 99 -9.07 25.67 6.68
CA LYS A 99 -9.40 26.93 7.37
C LYS A 99 -10.85 27.35 7.12
N GLU A 100 -11.34 27.18 5.89
CA GLU A 100 -12.74 27.49 5.53
C GLU A 100 -13.74 26.68 6.36
N CYS A 101 -13.39 25.46 6.79
CA CYS A 101 -14.22 24.68 7.71
C CYS A 101 -14.01 25.07 9.18
N MET A 102 -12.77 25.30 9.61
CA MET A 102 -12.45 25.57 11.02
C MET A 102 -13.01 26.91 11.51
N LEU A 103 -12.92 27.96 10.70
CA LEU A 103 -13.31 29.31 11.14
C LEU A 103 -14.82 29.42 11.45
N PRO A 104 -15.75 29.01 10.56
CA PRO A 104 -17.18 29.03 10.87
C PRO A 104 -17.55 28.09 12.03
N SER A 105 -16.90 26.92 12.12
CA SER A 105 -17.14 25.98 13.23
C SER A 105 -16.82 26.61 14.59
N ILE A 106 -15.76 27.41 14.67
CA ILE A 106 -15.36 28.10 15.91
C ILE A 106 -16.27 29.29 16.19
N GLU A 107 -16.74 29.98 15.16
CA GLU A 107 -17.72 31.05 15.29
C GLU A 107 -19.04 30.56 15.91
N GLU A 108 -19.47 29.34 15.55
CA GLU A 108 -20.70 28.74 16.07
C GLU A 108 -20.53 28.08 17.45
N VAL A 109 -19.43 27.35 17.66
CA VAL A 109 -19.25 26.50 18.87
C VAL A 109 -18.69 27.27 20.07
N VAL A 110 -17.90 28.32 19.86
CA VAL A 110 -17.22 29.04 20.96
C VAL A 110 -18.01 30.29 21.36
N THR A 111 -18.68 30.22 22.52
CA THR A 111 -19.57 31.28 23.02
C THR A 111 -18.82 32.49 23.62
N ASP A 112 -17.66 32.29 24.23
CA ASP A 112 -16.87 33.38 24.83
C ASP A 112 -16.16 34.21 23.75
N GLU A 113 -16.53 35.49 23.63
CA GLU A 113 -16.06 36.37 22.56
C GLU A 113 -14.54 36.60 22.60
N LYS A 114 -13.95 36.75 23.80
CA LYS A 114 -12.51 36.99 23.95
C LYS A 114 -11.71 35.75 23.53
N THR A 115 -12.12 34.57 23.97
CA THR A 115 -11.51 33.29 23.63
C THR A 115 -11.67 32.98 22.15
N ARG A 116 -12.88 33.17 21.59
CA ARG A 116 -13.18 32.99 20.17
C ARG A 116 -12.25 33.85 19.30
N LYS A 117 -12.13 35.14 19.61
CA LYS A 117 -11.24 36.05 18.84
C LYS A 117 -9.78 35.60 18.89
N ASN A 118 -9.27 35.24 20.06
CA ASN A 118 -7.89 34.76 20.22
C ASN A 118 -7.62 33.47 19.41
N ILE A 119 -8.56 32.53 19.40
CA ILE A 119 -8.44 31.27 18.64
C ILE A 119 -8.48 31.56 17.14
N ILE A 120 -9.44 32.37 16.68
CA ILE A 120 -9.56 32.74 15.27
C ILE A 120 -8.28 33.41 14.78
N ASP A 121 -7.75 34.37 15.54
CA ASP A 121 -6.51 35.05 15.17
C ASP A 121 -5.34 34.07 15.10
N SER A 122 -5.25 33.12 16.04
CA SER A 122 -4.23 32.06 16.03
C SER A 122 -4.33 31.14 14.79
N ILE A 123 -5.55 30.74 14.41
CA ILE A 123 -5.79 29.88 13.24
C ILE A 123 -5.48 30.61 11.94
N LYS A 124 -5.79 31.91 11.85
CA LYS A 124 -5.45 32.73 10.69
C LYS A 124 -3.94 32.75 10.43
N GLN A 125 -3.11 32.73 11.48
CA GLN A 125 -1.64 32.71 11.35
C GLN A 125 -1.06 31.36 10.89
N ILE A 126 -1.83 30.27 10.87
CA ILE A 126 -1.32 28.96 10.42
C ILE A 126 -1.01 29.03 8.91
N PRO A 127 0.21 28.73 8.44
CA PRO A 127 0.50 28.77 7.01
C PRO A 127 -0.06 27.51 6.32
N ILE A 128 -1.20 27.65 5.62
CA ILE A 128 -1.91 26.54 4.94
C ILE A 128 -2.21 26.89 3.48
N SER A 129 -1.38 27.71 2.83
CA SER A 129 -1.47 27.84 1.36
C SER A 129 -1.02 26.53 0.69
N ASP A 130 -1.42 26.33 -0.56
CA ASP A 130 -0.93 25.25 -1.44
C ASP A 130 0.61 25.09 -1.41
N THR A 131 1.32 26.20 -1.53
CA THR A 131 2.77 26.35 -1.50
C THR A 131 3.36 26.05 -0.13
N SER A 132 2.67 26.44 0.95
CA SER A 132 3.08 26.11 2.32
C SER A 132 2.94 24.62 2.57
N ASN A 133 1.81 24.04 2.15
CA ASN A 133 1.51 22.62 2.29
C ASN A 133 2.54 21.77 1.51
N MET A 134 2.87 22.14 0.28
CA MET A 134 3.91 21.51 -0.53
C MET A 134 5.26 21.44 0.21
N ARG A 135 5.74 22.57 0.74
CA ARG A 135 6.99 22.62 1.55
C ARG A 135 6.92 21.79 2.83
N ARG A 136 5.75 21.73 3.48
CA ARG A 136 5.54 20.87 4.67
C ARG A 136 5.67 19.41 4.29
N VAL A 137 5.09 19.03 3.15
CA VAL A 137 5.15 17.66 2.62
C VAL A 137 6.58 17.25 2.25
N GLU A 138 7.37 18.14 1.64
CA GLU A 138 8.79 17.90 1.41
C GLU A 138 9.54 17.61 2.73
N SER A 139 9.33 18.46 3.75
CA SER A 139 9.98 18.32 5.06
C SER A 139 9.59 17.00 5.76
N LEU A 140 8.29 16.69 5.78
CA LEU A 140 7.75 15.45 6.36
C LEU A 140 8.27 14.21 5.63
N ALA A 141 8.32 14.27 4.30
CA ALA A 141 8.82 13.15 3.50
C ALA A 141 10.34 12.96 3.65
N SER A 142 11.09 14.03 3.90
CA SER A 142 12.53 13.92 4.22
C SER A 142 12.75 13.28 5.58
N ASP A 143 11.99 13.66 6.60
CA ASP A 143 12.08 13.08 7.94
C ASP A 143 11.75 11.57 7.92
N VAL A 144 10.63 11.20 7.28
CA VAL A 144 10.26 9.80 7.08
C VAL A 144 11.34 9.02 6.31
N PHE A 145 11.99 9.65 5.33
CA PHE A 145 13.05 9.00 4.57
C PHE A 145 14.27 8.69 5.44
N GLU A 146 14.73 9.65 6.25
CA GLU A 146 15.84 9.44 7.17
C GLU A 146 15.52 8.37 8.23
N MET A 147 14.29 8.38 8.76
CA MET A 147 13.83 7.33 9.67
C MET A 147 13.88 5.94 9.01
N LEU A 148 13.35 5.81 7.78
CA LEU A 148 13.38 4.56 7.03
C LEU A 148 14.81 4.12 6.73
N LEU A 149 15.69 5.05 6.34
CA LEU A 149 17.08 4.77 6.02
C LEU A 149 17.86 4.28 7.25
N ASP A 150 17.62 4.88 8.42
CA ASP A 150 18.19 4.42 9.69
C ASP A 150 17.72 3.00 10.04
N LYS A 151 16.45 2.68 9.81
CA LYS A 151 15.91 1.33 10.02
C LYS A 151 16.50 0.32 9.04
N LEU A 152 16.60 0.66 7.76
CA LEU A 152 17.21 -0.19 6.73
C LEU A 152 18.69 -0.48 7.03
N ARG A 153 19.44 0.52 7.52
CA ARG A 153 20.84 0.33 7.95
C ARG A 153 20.98 -0.66 9.12
N LYS A 154 19.94 -0.80 9.95
CA LYS A 154 19.90 -1.70 11.10
C LYS A 154 19.24 -3.05 10.78
N ALA A 155 18.66 -3.21 9.59
CA ALA A 155 17.97 -4.42 9.20
C ALA A 155 18.96 -5.59 9.06
N GLU A 156 18.62 -6.72 9.68
CA GLU A 156 19.44 -7.94 9.63
C GLU A 156 19.31 -8.66 8.28
N VAL A 157 18.10 -8.64 7.72
CA VAL A 157 17.77 -9.22 6.42
C VAL A 157 16.89 -8.23 5.67
N MET A 158 17.09 -8.14 4.36
CA MET A 158 16.26 -7.35 3.46
C MET A 158 15.89 -8.21 2.25
N SER A 159 14.65 -8.09 1.83
CA SER A 159 14.15 -8.66 0.59
C SER A 159 13.73 -7.52 -0.32
N LEU A 160 13.87 -7.72 -1.62
CA LEU A 160 13.45 -6.78 -2.63
C LEU A 160 12.50 -7.49 -3.58
N VAL A 161 11.33 -6.90 -3.79
CA VAL A 161 10.43 -7.27 -4.87
C VAL A 161 10.51 -6.22 -5.94
N VAL A 162 10.66 -6.69 -7.16
CA VAL A 162 10.55 -5.88 -8.36
C VAL A 162 9.25 -6.30 -9.03
N ASP A 163 8.41 -5.32 -9.30
CA ASP A 163 7.13 -5.50 -9.97
C ASP A 163 6.95 -4.36 -10.96
N GLU A 164 6.40 -4.66 -12.13
CA GLU A 164 6.26 -3.72 -13.23
C GLU A 164 4.78 -3.35 -13.41
N SER A 165 4.39 -2.13 -13.04
CA SER A 165 3.07 -1.61 -13.44
C SER A 165 3.13 -0.92 -14.78
N THR A 166 2.05 -1.08 -15.54
CA THR A 166 1.68 -0.15 -16.60
C THR A 166 0.65 0.86 -16.08
N ASP A 167 0.97 2.14 -16.20
CA ASP A 167 0.05 3.26 -16.02
C ASP A 167 -0.85 3.33 -17.27
N ASN A 168 -2.12 2.97 -17.15
CA ASN A 168 -3.08 2.91 -18.27
C ASN A 168 -3.44 4.29 -18.87
N SER A 169 -2.73 5.36 -18.52
CA SER A 169 -2.92 6.69 -19.13
C SER A 169 -2.26 6.84 -20.51
N GLN A 170 -1.56 5.82 -21.01
CA GLN A 170 -1.20 5.71 -22.43
C GLN A 170 -1.56 4.31 -22.93
N SER A 171 -2.30 4.28 -24.04
CA SER A 171 -2.49 3.10 -24.86
C SER A 171 -1.12 2.57 -25.28
N ASP A 172 -0.64 1.52 -24.61
CA ASP A 172 0.03 0.39 -25.22
C ASP A 172 0.35 -0.66 -24.14
N ASN A 173 0.17 -1.92 -24.54
CA ASN A 173 0.20 -3.12 -23.73
C ASN A 173 1.45 -3.25 -22.84
N ASN A 174 1.25 -3.62 -21.56
CA ASN A 174 1.80 -4.83 -20.92
C ASN A 174 1.66 -4.76 -19.40
N VAL A 175 0.72 -5.53 -18.84
CA VAL A 175 0.52 -5.66 -17.39
C VAL A 175 1.26 -6.91 -16.92
N ALA A 176 2.27 -6.75 -16.07
CA ALA A 176 2.82 -7.86 -15.28
C ALA A 176 2.01 -7.97 -13.97
N GLN A 177 0.84 -8.58 -14.06
CA GLN A 177 0.16 -9.22 -12.92
C GLN A 177 0.27 -10.70 -13.19
N LEU A 178 0.68 -11.52 -12.20
CA LEU A 178 0.88 -12.98 -12.29
C LEU A 178 0.12 -13.54 -13.49
N TYR A 179 0.80 -13.53 -14.65
CA TYR A 179 0.18 -13.90 -15.90
C TYR A 179 0.25 -15.41 -15.82
N LEU A 180 -0.70 -16.01 -15.08
CA LEU A 180 -1.10 -17.39 -15.27
C LEU A 180 -1.81 -17.42 -16.63
N CYS A 181 -1.04 -17.11 -17.68
CA CYS A 181 -1.26 -17.62 -19.01
C CYS A 181 -1.40 -19.13 -18.81
N ILE A 182 -2.65 -19.58 -18.75
CA ILE A 182 -3.02 -20.93 -19.18
C ILE A 182 -2.81 -20.93 -20.71
N ALA A 183 -1.61 -20.56 -21.15
CA ALA A 183 -1.04 -20.82 -22.45
C ALA A 183 -0.56 -22.27 -22.42
N SER A 184 -1.45 -23.17 -22.03
CA SER A 184 -1.37 -24.53 -22.53
C SER A 184 -1.93 -24.47 -23.94
N SER A 185 -1.11 -24.76 -24.94
CA SER A 185 -1.51 -24.95 -26.34
C SER A 185 -2.36 -26.21 -26.54
N THR A 186 -3.14 -26.59 -25.53
CA THR A 186 -4.08 -27.70 -25.56
C THR A 186 -5.36 -27.24 -26.25
N LYS A 187 -5.88 -28.08 -27.15
CA LYS A 187 -7.17 -27.88 -27.84
C LYS A 187 -8.30 -27.41 -26.90
N ALA A 188 -8.37 -27.98 -25.69
CA ALA A 188 -9.35 -27.60 -24.68
C ALA A 188 -9.27 -26.14 -24.20
N SER A 189 -8.07 -25.55 -24.13
CA SER A 189 -7.87 -24.14 -23.76
C SER A 189 -8.33 -23.20 -24.87
N CYS A 190 -8.15 -23.60 -26.14
CA CYS A 190 -8.61 -22.83 -27.29
C CYS A 190 -10.14 -22.77 -27.36
N GLU A 191 -10.83 -23.91 -27.20
CA GLU A 191 -12.30 -23.97 -27.27
C GLU A 191 -12.97 -23.18 -26.13
N LEU A 192 -12.42 -23.26 -24.91
CA LEU A 192 -12.91 -22.46 -23.78
C LEU A 192 -12.58 -20.97 -23.93
N LYS A 193 -11.48 -20.62 -24.60
CA LYS A 193 -11.17 -19.23 -24.95
C LYS A 193 -12.19 -18.69 -25.95
N GLU A 194 -12.51 -19.43 -27.00
CA GLU A 194 -13.55 -19.05 -27.98
C GLU A 194 -14.93 -18.89 -27.32
N THR A 195 -15.25 -19.77 -26.36
CA THR A 195 -16.45 -19.65 -25.52
C THR A 195 -16.44 -18.32 -24.77
N MET A 196 -15.32 -17.98 -24.13
CA MET A 196 -15.17 -16.72 -23.41
C MET A 196 -15.31 -15.50 -24.33
N ASP A 197 -14.64 -15.49 -25.48
CA ASP A 197 -14.71 -14.41 -26.46
C ASP A 197 -16.15 -14.21 -26.98
N SER A 198 -16.89 -15.31 -27.12
CA SER A 198 -18.32 -15.27 -27.50
C SER A 198 -19.20 -14.69 -26.39
N VAL A 199 -18.99 -15.06 -25.13
CA VAL A 199 -19.66 -14.45 -23.98
C VAL A 199 -19.40 -12.94 -23.94
N MET A 200 -18.14 -12.55 -24.13
CA MET A 200 -17.75 -11.14 -24.19
C MET A 200 -18.47 -10.38 -25.31
N ALA A 201 -18.59 -11.00 -26.49
CA ALA A 201 -19.33 -10.42 -27.61
C ALA A 201 -20.83 -10.25 -27.32
N ILE A 202 -21.45 -11.21 -26.62
CA ILE A 202 -22.87 -11.13 -26.20
C ILE A 202 -23.08 -9.96 -25.23
N ILE A 203 -22.19 -9.81 -24.24
CA ILE A 203 -22.31 -8.75 -23.23
C ILE A 203 -22.06 -7.38 -23.86
N ASN A 204 -21.04 -7.25 -24.71
CA ASN A 204 -20.79 -6.03 -25.47
C ASN A 204 -21.95 -5.70 -26.41
N PHE A 205 -22.64 -6.71 -26.94
CA PHE A 205 -23.87 -6.49 -27.70
C PHE A 205 -24.95 -5.85 -26.84
N ILE A 206 -25.25 -6.41 -25.67
CA ILE A 206 -26.33 -5.93 -24.80
C ILE A 206 -26.00 -4.56 -24.17
N ARG A 207 -24.75 -4.36 -23.74
CA ARG A 207 -24.34 -3.17 -22.96
C ARG A 207 -23.71 -2.06 -23.77
N CYS A 208 -22.91 -2.39 -24.79
CA CYS A 208 -22.01 -1.44 -25.44
C CYS A 208 -22.44 -1.05 -26.86
N THR A 209 -23.34 -1.82 -27.49
CA THR A 209 -23.75 -1.54 -28.89
C THR A 209 -24.69 -0.33 -28.98
N SER A 210 -25.52 -0.10 -27.98
CA SER A 210 -26.41 1.07 -27.93
C SER A 210 -26.89 1.34 -26.51
N SER A 211 -26.88 2.61 -26.11
CA SER A 211 -27.48 3.06 -24.84
C SER A 211 -28.96 2.68 -24.74
N LEU A 212 -29.68 2.69 -25.86
CA LEU A 212 -31.08 2.28 -25.91
C LEU A 212 -31.23 0.79 -25.62
N GLN A 213 -30.37 -0.07 -26.18
CA GLN A 213 -30.42 -1.51 -25.90
C GLN A 213 -30.14 -1.82 -24.44
N HIS A 214 -29.16 -1.14 -23.84
CA HIS A 214 -28.86 -1.30 -22.42
C HIS A 214 -30.04 -0.86 -21.54
N CYS A 215 -30.65 0.29 -21.82
CA CYS A 215 -31.84 0.76 -21.11
C CYS A 215 -33.03 -0.20 -21.25
N LEU A 216 -33.28 -0.72 -22.46
CA LEU A 216 -34.34 -1.69 -22.70
C LEU A 216 -34.11 -3.00 -21.94
N PHE A 217 -32.87 -3.48 -21.90
CA PHE A 217 -32.52 -4.67 -21.13
C PHE A 217 -32.72 -4.47 -19.63
N ARG A 218 -32.27 -3.34 -19.07
CA ARG A 218 -32.49 -3.03 -17.64
C ARG A 218 -33.97 -2.93 -17.28
N LYS A 219 -34.79 -2.40 -18.19
CA LYS A 219 -36.24 -2.37 -18.03
C LYS A 219 -36.81 -3.80 -18.02
N LEU A 220 -36.40 -4.65 -18.96
CA LEU A 220 -36.80 -6.05 -18.99
C LEU A 220 -36.43 -6.80 -17.70
N LEU A 221 -35.22 -6.59 -17.16
CA LEU A 221 -34.81 -7.17 -15.87
C LEU A 221 -35.74 -6.77 -14.73
N THR A 222 -36.18 -5.50 -14.72
CA THR A 222 -37.12 -4.99 -13.72
C THR A 222 -38.50 -5.64 -13.90
N ASP A 223 -38.98 -5.73 -15.14
CA ASP A 223 -40.29 -6.31 -15.47
C ASP A 223 -40.34 -7.82 -15.16
N MET A 224 -39.23 -8.54 -15.35
CA MET A 224 -39.06 -9.96 -15.04
C MET A 224 -38.79 -10.23 -13.55
N SER A 225 -38.70 -9.18 -12.71
CA SER A 225 -38.33 -9.28 -11.29
C SER A 225 -37.01 -10.03 -11.05
N ALA A 226 -36.03 -9.83 -11.94
CA ALA A 226 -34.72 -10.46 -11.85
C ALA A 226 -33.97 -10.02 -10.57
N GLU A 227 -33.23 -10.94 -9.96
CA GLU A 227 -32.42 -10.67 -8.76
C GLU A 227 -31.36 -9.59 -9.03
N TYR A 228 -30.75 -9.63 -10.21
CA TYR A 228 -29.74 -8.68 -10.65
C TYR A 228 -30.33 -7.63 -11.61
N LYS A 229 -29.98 -6.37 -11.40
CA LYS A 229 -30.56 -5.22 -12.13
C LYS A 229 -29.76 -4.74 -13.35
N ASP A 230 -28.61 -5.34 -13.61
CA ASP A 230 -27.77 -5.06 -14.78
C ASP A 230 -26.75 -6.20 -14.97
N LEU A 231 -26.12 -6.26 -16.16
CA LEU A 231 -24.94 -7.06 -16.43
C LEU A 231 -23.65 -6.32 -16.00
N LEU A 232 -22.52 -7.01 -15.93
CA LEU A 232 -21.20 -6.42 -15.67
C LEU A 232 -20.45 -6.15 -16.98
N ILE A 233 -19.74 -5.01 -17.08
CA ILE A 233 -18.85 -4.69 -18.20
C ILE A 233 -17.50 -5.20 -17.74
N HIS A 234 -16.87 -5.99 -18.60
CA HIS A 234 -15.50 -6.38 -18.39
C HIS A 234 -14.58 -5.18 -18.61
N ASN A 235 -13.64 -5.00 -17.70
CA ASN A 235 -12.45 -4.21 -17.97
C ASN A 235 -11.35 -5.21 -18.28
N ASP A 236 -10.60 -5.03 -19.37
CA ASP A 236 -9.62 -5.99 -19.91
C ASP A 236 -8.46 -6.37 -18.97
N ILE A 237 -8.48 -5.80 -17.77
CA ILE A 237 -7.37 -5.71 -16.84
C ILE A 237 -7.42 -6.82 -15.77
N SER A 238 -8.51 -7.58 -15.59
CA SER A 238 -8.51 -8.63 -14.56
C SER A 238 -9.47 -9.80 -14.81
N TRP A 239 -8.95 -11.02 -14.77
CA TRP A 239 -9.69 -12.28 -14.82
C TRP A 239 -10.70 -12.44 -13.67
N LEU A 240 -10.52 -11.71 -12.55
CA LEU A 240 -11.53 -11.61 -11.49
C LEU A 240 -12.86 -11.07 -12.03
N SER A 241 -12.80 -10.10 -12.94
CA SER A 241 -13.99 -9.52 -13.57
C SER A 241 -14.64 -10.51 -14.56
N LYS A 242 -13.85 -11.34 -15.25
CA LYS A 242 -14.33 -12.40 -16.16
C LYS A 242 -15.19 -13.44 -15.44
N GLY A 243 -14.76 -13.91 -14.27
CA GLY A 243 -15.52 -14.88 -13.47
C GLY A 243 -16.88 -14.36 -13.01
N ASN A 244 -16.91 -13.11 -12.54
CA ASN A 244 -18.17 -12.46 -12.11
C ASN A 244 -19.12 -12.22 -13.29
N VAL A 245 -18.57 -11.84 -14.44
CA VAL A 245 -19.31 -11.71 -15.69
C VAL A 245 -19.98 -13.03 -16.09
N LEU A 246 -19.24 -14.14 -16.09
CA LEU A 246 -19.77 -15.47 -16.42
C LEU A 246 -20.88 -15.91 -15.46
N LYS A 247 -20.66 -15.73 -14.15
CA LYS A 247 -21.66 -16.03 -13.13
C LYS A 247 -22.98 -15.29 -13.39
N LEU A 248 -22.89 -13.98 -13.63
CA LEU A 248 -24.06 -13.15 -13.86
C LEU A 248 -24.78 -13.48 -15.18
N LEU A 249 -24.03 -13.86 -16.22
CA LEU A 249 -24.61 -14.36 -17.47
C LEU A 249 -25.41 -15.65 -17.24
N CYS A 250 -24.90 -16.59 -16.44
CA CYS A 250 -25.62 -17.81 -16.08
C CYS A 250 -26.88 -17.52 -15.27
N GLU A 251 -26.84 -16.54 -14.36
CA GLU A 251 -27.98 -16.15 -13.52
C GLU A 251 -29.08 -15.41 -14.30
N LEU A 252 -28.71 -14.59 -15.29
CA LEU A 252 -29.63 -13.82 -16.13
C LEU A 252 -29.95 -14.49 -17.47
N ARG A 253 -29.71 -15.80 -17.60
CA ARG A 253 -29.78 -16.51 -18.89
C ARG A 253 -31.15 -16.38 -19.54
N GLU A 254 -32.23 -16.57 -18.78
CA GLU A 254 -33.59 -16.55 -19.32
C GLU A 254 -33.99 -15.15 -19.80
N GLU A 255 -33.64 -14.12 -19.03
CA GLU A 255 -33.87 -12.73 -19.40
C GLU A 255 -33.07 -12.33 -20.65
N ILE A 256 -31.84 -12.82 -20.78
CA ILE A 256 -31.01 -12.62 -21.97
C ILE A 256 -31.65 -13.31 -23.18
N LEU A 257 -32.14 -14.54 -23.05
CA LEU A 257 -32.83 -15.24 -24.14
C LEU A 257 -34.08 -14.49 -24.59
N VAL A 258 -34.91 -14.01 -23.65
CA VAL A 258 -36.09 -13.18 -23.95
C VAL A 258 -35.69 -11.90 -24.67
N PHE A 259 -34.65 -11.23 -24.20
CA PHE A 259 -34.15 -10.01 -24.83
C PHE A 259 -33.66 -10.25 -26.26
N LEU A 260 -32.86 -11.30 -26.48
CA LEU A 260 -32.33 -11.66 -27.80
C LEU A 260 -33.44 -12.04 -28.78
N ARG A 261 -34.48 -12.76 -28.34
CA ARG A 261 -35.67 -13.08 -29.14
C ARG A 261 -36.47 -11.84 -29.56
N SER A 262 -36.55 -10.85 -28.68
CA SER A 262 -37.28 -9.60 -28.96
C SER A 262 -36.53 -8.66 -29.93
N SER A 263 -35.23 -8.89 -30.12
CA SER A 263 -34.36 -8.01 -30.90
C SER A 263 -34.46 -8.30 -32.40
N LYS A 264 -34.66 -7.25 -33.20
CA LYS A 264 -34.76 -7.34 -34.67
C LYS A 264 -33.39 -7.38 -35.37
N LEU A 265 -32.29 -7.30 -34.62
CA LEU A 265 -30.94 -7.24 -35.21
C LEU A 265 -30.46 -8.63 -35.62
N LYS A 266 -29.88 -8.76 -36.83
CA LYS A 266 -29.28 -10.01 -37.32
C LYS A 266 -28.22 -10.59 -36.36
N LYS A 267 -27.47 -9.73 -35.67
CA LYS A 267 -26.50 -10.16 -34.64
C LYS A 267 -27.16 -10.84 -33.44
N ALA A 268 -28.34 -10.38 -33.02
CA ALA A 268 -29.08 -10.99 -31.91
C ALA A 268 -29.50 -12.43 -32.23
N GLY A 269 -29.91 -12.70 -33.49
CA GLY A 269 -30.23 -14.06 -33.93
C GLY A 269 -29.05 -15.03 -33.83
N LYS A 270 -27.83 -14.57 -34.16
CA LYS A 270 -26.61 -15.39 -33.99
C LYS A 270 -26.30 -15.68 -32.53
N PHE A 271 -26.44 -14.69 -31.65
CA PHE A 271 -26.24 -14.87 -30.21
C PHE A 271 -27.32 -15.75 -29.59
N LEU A 272 -28.57 -15.66 -30.08
CA LEU A 272 -29.66 -16.52 -29.66
C LEU A 272 -29.37 -17.98 -29.98
N SER A 273 -28.99 -18.29 -31.23
CA SER A 273 -28.63 -19.66 -31.62
C SER A 273 -27.46 -20.22 -30.81
N LEU A 274 -26.53 -19.36 -30.39
CA LEU A 274 -25.40 -19.76 -29.55
C LEU A 274 -25.83 -20.01 -28.10
N MET A 275 -26.66 -19.13 -27.52
CA MET A 275 -27.20 -19.26 -26.16
C MET A 275 -28.22 -20.41 -26.03
N GLU A 276 -28.74 -20.93 -27.13
CA GLU A 276 -29.58 -22.15 -27.16
C GLU A 276 -28.77 -23.44 -27.35
N ASN A 277 -27.46 -23.35 -27.64
CA ASN A 277 -26.59 -24.51 -27.76
C ASN A 277 -26.18 -25.05 -26.37
N ASP A 278 -26.51 -26.31 -26.10
CA ASP A 278 -26.27 -26.95 -24.80
C ASP A 278 -24.79 -27.11 -24.47
N GLU A 279 -23.94 -27.44 -25.45
CA GLU A 279 -22.49 -27.60 -25.28
C GLU A 279 -21.82 -26.26 -24.94
N PHE A 280 -22.21 -25.17 -25.62
CA PHE A 280 -21.78 -23.81 -25.28
C PHE A 280 -22.21 -23.42 -23.86
N ASN A 281 -23.47 -23.64 -23.51
CA ASN A 281 -23.97 -23.33 -22.16
C ASN A 281 -23.26 -24.17 -21.08
N ALA A 282 -22.94 -25.43 -21.36
CA ALA A 282 -22.19 -26.28 -20.45
C ALA A 282 -20.78 -25.71 -20.23
N ALA A 283 -20.09 -25.32 -21.30
CA ALA A 283 -18.78 -24.67 -21.24
C ALA A 283 -18.83 -23.36 -20.44
N VAL A 284 -19.85 -22.52 -20.64
CA VAL A 284 -20.04 -21.26 -19.88
C VAL A 284 -20.26 -21.53 -18.39
N CYS A 285 -21.11 -22.50 -18.04
CA CYS A 285 -21.36 -22.87 -16.64
C CYS A 285 -20.10 -23.43 -15.97
N PHE A 286 -19.35 -24.27 -16.69
CA PHE A 286 -18.05 -24.77 -16.24
C PHE A 286 -17.05 -23.63 -16.00
N LEU A 287 -16.91 -22.72 -16.95
CA LEU A 287 -16.04 -21.55 -16.83
C LEU A 287 -16.44 -20.70 -15.62
N SER A 288 -17.73 -20.43 -15.43
CA SER A 288 -18.23 -19.71 -14.25
C SER A 288 -17.74 -20.34 -12.94
N ASN A 289 -17.83 -21.67 -12.80
CA ASN A 289 -17.40 -22.36 -11.58
C ASN A 289 -15.88 -22.43 -11.42
N ILE A 290 -15.11 -22.74 -12.47
CA ILE A 290 -13.65 -22.81 -12.35
C ILE A 290 -13.02 -21.44 -12.10
N PHE A 291 -13.54 -20.37 -12.74
CA PHE A 291 -13.11 -19.00 -12.45
C PHE A 291 -13.47 -18.59 -11.03
N HIS A 292 -14.61 -19.05 -10.48
CA HIS A 292 -14.93 -18.83 -9.08
C HIS A 292 -13.90 -19.46 -8.13
N HIS A 293 -13.51 -20.71 -8.36
CA HIS A 293 -12.48 -21.39 -7.56
C HIS A 293 -11.11 -20.72 -7.67
N LEU A 294 -10.73 -20.30 -8.88
CA LEU A 294 -9.51 -19.52 -9.09
C LEU A 294 -9.60 -18.18 -8.34
N ASN A 295 -10.73 -17.47 -8.43
CA ASN A 295 -10.94 -16.18 -7.77
C ASN A 295 -10.76 -16.33 -6.24
N GLN A 296 -11.32 -17.39 -5.65
CA GLN A 296 -11.13 -17.69 -4.23
C GLN A 296 -9.64 -17.88 -3.88
N LEU A 297 -8.90 -18.66 -4.68
CA LEU A 297 -7.46 -18.83 -4.47
C LEU A 297 -6.72 -17.49 -4.54
N ASN A 298 -7.07 -16.64 -5.50
CA ASN A 298 -6.42 -15.34 -5.65
C ASN A 298 -6.70 -14.43 -4.45
N MET A 299 -7.93 -14.39 -3.94
CA MET A 299 -8.22 -13.70 -2.68
C MET A 299 -7.42 -14.29 -1.51
N GLU A 300 -7.18 -15.61 -1.51
CA GLU A 300 -6.30 -16.27 -0.55
C GLU A 300 -4.80 -15.95 -0.73
N PHE A 301 -4.38 -15.40 -1.88
CA PHE A 301 -3.03 -14.85 -2.09
C PHE A 301 -2.94 -13.34 -1.81
N GLN A 302 -4.06 -12.62 -1.85
CA GLN A 302 -4.14 -11.19 -1.56
C GLN A 302 -4.23 -10.92 -0.05
N GLY A 303 -3.54 -9.88 0.42
CA GLY A 303 -3.65 -9.43 1.82
C GLY A 303 -2.28 -9.29 2.49
N ARG A 304 -2.21 -8.44 3.52
CA ARG A 304 -0.99 -8.22 4.30
C ARG A 304 -0.66 -9.45 5.16
N ASP A 305 0.61 -9.51 5.58
CA ASP A 305 1.12 -10.47 6.56
C ASP A 305 1.01 -11.95 6.14
N LYS A 306 0.94 -12.23 4.84
CA LYS A 306 1.00 -13.61 4.32
C LYS A 306 2.44 -14.02 4.07
N THR A 307 2.90 -15.02 4.81
CA THR A 307 4.22 -15.62 4.63
C THR A 307 4.24 -16.49 3.37
N VAL A 308 5.43 -16.66 2.77
CA VAL A 308 5.62 -17.62 1.66
C VAL A 308 5.15 -19.02 2.04
N ALA A 309 5.34 -19.42 3.31
CA ALA A 309 4.89 -20.70 3.83
C ALA A 309 3.36 -20.88 3.70
N GLU A 310 2.59 -19.87 4.10
CA GLU A 310 1.13 -19.90 3.97
C GLU A 310 0.67 -19.92 2.51
N LEU A 311 1.30 -19.13 1.64
CA LEU A 311 0.93 -19.11 0.22
C LEU A 311 1.20 -20.45 -0.46
N VAL A 312 2.31 -21.11 -0.10
CA VAL A 312 2.63 -22.44 -0.60
C VAL A 312 1.63 -23.48 -0.08
N GLU A 313 1.20 -23.39 1.18
CA GLU A 313 0.12 -24.24 1.70
C GLU A 313 -1.19 -24.04 0.91
N LYS A 314 -1.57 -22.79 0.60
CA LYS A 314 -2.75 -22.49 -0.22
C LYS A 314 -2.63 -23.05 -1.63
N ARG A 315 -1.46 -22.93 -2.25
CA ARG A 315 -1.13 -23.54 -3.54
C ARG A 315 -1.30 -25.07 -3.49
N HIS A 316 -0.69 -25.74 -2.52
CA HIS A 316 -0.79 -27.20 -2.39
C HIS A 316 -2.22 -27.67 -2.09
N ALA A 317 -2.98 -26.91 -1.28
CA ALA A 317 -4.39 -27.17 -1.09
C ALA A 317 -5.16 -27.06 -2.41
N PHE A 318 -4.86 -26.06 -3.24
CA PHE A 318 -5.51 -25.89 -4.54
C PHE A 318 -5.14 -26.97 -5.56
N GLN A 319 -3.88 -27.40 -5.62
CA GLN A 319 -3.48 -28.55 -6.45
C GLN A 319 -4.26 -29.83 -6.11
N ARG A 320 -4.51 -30.06 -4.80
CA ARG A 320 -5.38 -31.15 -4.35
C ARG A 320 -6.84 -30.92 -4.74
N LYS A 321 -7.36 -29.69 -4.63
CA LYS A 321 -8.71 -29.32 -5.11
C LYS A 321 -8.86 -29.61 -6.61
N LEU A 322 -7.88 -29.26 -7.44
CA LEU A 322 -7.92 -29.55 -8.89
C LEU A 322 -7.99 -31.05 -9.18
N SER A 323 -7.26 -31.87 -8.43
CA SER A 323 -7.33 -33.33 -8.55
C SER A 323 -8.72 -33.85 -8.20
N LEU A 324 -9.33 -33.27 -7.16
CA LEU A 324 -10.70 -33.57 -6.76
C LEU A 324 -11.74 -33.04 -7.76
N PHE A 325 -11.52 -31.90 -8.41
CA PHE A 325 -12.40 -31.40 -9.48
C PHE A 325 -12.36 -32.31 -10.72
N SER A 326 -11.17 -32.76 -11.12
CA SER A 326 -11.01 -33.77 -12.18
C SER A 326 -11.78 -35.06 -11.84
N ALA A 327 -11.63 -35.55 -10.60
CA ALA A 327 -12.34 -36.71 -10.10
C ALA A 327 -13.85 -36.50 -9.90
N ASP A 328 -14.35 -35.27 -9.82
CA ASP A 328 -15.78 -34.94 -9.69
C ASP A 328 -16.47 -34.85 -11.07
N LEU A 329 -15.69 -34.60 -12.13
CA LEU A 329 -16.15 -34.64 -13.51
C LEU A 329 -16.24 -36.09 -14.05
N CYS A 330 -15.29 -36.97 -13.73
CA CYS A 330 -15.28 -38.37 -14.20
C CYS A 330 -16.47 -39.27 -13.75
N PRO A 331 -17.17 -39.00 -12.63
CA PRO A 331 -18.41 -39.71 -12.24
C PRO A 331 -19.69 -38.89 -12.48
N GLY A 332 -19.60 -37.67 -13.02
CA GLY A 332 -20.76 -36.84 -13.35
C GLY A 332 -21.52 -36.22 -12.17
N LYS A 333 -20.95 -36.22 -10.95
CA LYS A 333 -21.67 -35.74 -9.75
C LYS A 333 -21.71 -34.21 -9.63
N MET A 334 -20.74 -33.52 -10.23
CA MET A 334 -20.66 -32.06 -10.32
C MET A 334 -20.84 -31.34 -8.96
N LEU A 335 -20.34 -31.94 -7.87
CA LEU A 335 -20.48 -31.39 -6.52
C LEU A 335 -19.80 -30.03 -6.37
N HIS A 336 -18.68 -29.83 -7.08
CA HIS A 336 -17.88 -28.60 -7.06
C HIS A 336 -18.17 -27.68 -8.24
N PHE A 337 -19.15 -28.03 -9.06
CA PHE A 337 -19.61 -27.28 -10.22
C PHE A 337 -21.11 -26.98 -10.10
N PRO A 338 -21.53 -26.18 -9.09
CA PRO A 338 -22.95 -25.99 -8.78
C PRO A 338 -23.74 -25.31 -9.90
N THR A 339 -23.11 -24.43 -10.68
CA THR A 339 -23.78 -23.76 -11.81
C THR A 339 -24.05 -24.75 -12.94
N LEU A 340 -23.06 -25.60 -13.26
CA LEU A 340 -23.22 -26.67 -14.24
C LEU A 340 -24.23 -27.72 -13.77
N ARG A 341 -24.20 -28.07 -12.49
CA ARG A 341 -25.16 -29.02 -11.91
C ARG A 341 -26.59 -28.48 -11.96
N LYS A 342 -26.80 -27.19 -11.65
CA LYS A 342 -28.11 -26.54 -11.65
C LYS A 342 -28.69 -26.42 -13.06
N SER A 343 -27.86 -26.25 -14.09
CA SER A 343 -28.33 -26.16 -15.48
C SER A 343 -28.80 -27.50 -16.05
N GLY A 344 -28.44 -28.62 -15.43
CA GLY A 344 -28.80 -29.97 -15.92
C GLY A 344 -28.09 -30.39 -17.20
N LEU A 345 -27.07 -29.63 -17.61
CA LEU A 345 -26.29 -29.89 -18.83
C LEU A 345 -25.25 -30.98 -18.62
N GLN A 346 -24.88 -31.67 -19.70
CA GLN A 346 -23.89 -32.75 -19.66
C GLN A 346 -22.46 -32.22 -19.59
N ILE A 347 -21.56 -33.04 -19.03
CA ILE A 347 -20.12 -32.77 -19.03
C ILE A 347 -19.60 -33.00 -20.44
N ILE A 348 -18.79 -32.08 -20.93
CA ILE A 348 -18.10 -32.18 -22.22
C ILE A 348 -16.61 -32.48 -22.00
N GLU A 349 -16.00 -33.22 -22.93
CA GLU A 349 -14.61 -33.73 -22.82
C GLU A 349 -13.59 -32.61 -22.54
N VAL A 350 -13.84 -31.43 -23.12
CA VAL A 350 -13.03 -30.21 -22.98
C VAL A 350 -12.84 -29.80 -21.52
N MET A 351 -13.82 -30.03 -20.65
CA MET A 351 -13.76 -29.63 -19.24
C MET A 351 -12.65 -30.39 -18.50
N SER A 352 -12.60 -31.72 -18.67
CA SER A 352 -11.58 -32.57 -18.05
C SER A 352 -10.19 -32.22 -18.57
N GLY A 353 -10.06 -32.05 -19.88
CA GLY A 353 -8.80 -31.64 -20.51
C GLY A 353 -8.28 -30.28 -20.01
N PHE A 354 -9.19 -29.33 -19.74
CA PHE A 354 -8.82 -28.05 -19.14
C PHE A 354 -8.32 -28.20 -17.70
N ILE A 355 -8.99 -28.99 -16.86
CA ILE A 355 -8.55 -29.21 -15.47
C ILE A 355 -7.18 -29.89 -15.42
N ASP A 356 -6.93 -30.89 -16.27
CA ASP A 356 -5.63 -31.55 -16.33
C ASP A 356 -4.53 -30.62 -16.83
N SER A 357 -4.86 -29.78 -17.82
CA SER A 357 -3.93 -28.73 -18.26
C SER A 357 -3.62 -27.74 -17.15
N LEU A 358 -4.62 -27.32 -16.38
CA LEU A 358 -4.45 -26.42 -15.23
C LEU A 358 -3.60 -27.08 -14.14
N LYS A 359 -3.82 -28.37 -13.83
CA LYS A 359 -2.99 -29.14 -12.89
C LYS A 359 -1.53 -29.14 -13.32
N ASN A 360 -1.26 -29.45 -14.58
CA ASN A 360 0.09 -29.46 -15.13
C ASN A 360 0.73 -28.08 -15.07
N ASN A 361 -0.02 -27.02 -15.40
CA ASN A 361 0.46 -25.64 -15.33
C ASN A 361 0.85 -25.23 -13.89
N PHE A 362 0.06 -25.62 -12.89
CA PHE A 362 0.38 -25.42 -11.48
C PHE A 362 1.54 -26.30 -10.99
N ALA A 363 1.82 -27.43 -11.64
CA ALA A 363 2.97 -28.26 -11.30
C ALA A 363 4.27 -27.67 -11.88
N THR A 364 4.28 -27.34 -13.17
CA THR A 364 5.49 -26.90 -13.88
C THR A 364 5.92 -25.49 -13.51
N ARG A 365 4.99 -24.53 -13.37
CA ARG A 365 5.32 -23.12 -13.06
C ARG A 365 5.97 -22.92 -11.68
N PHE A 366 5.85 -23.90 -10.80
CA PHE A 366 6.34 -23.83 -9.43
C PHE A 366 7.40 -24.88 -9.12
N GLU A 367 7.87 -25.60 -10.15
CA GLU A 367 8.93 -26.61 -10.03
C GLU A 367 10.23 -25.97 -9.55
N ASP A 368 10.58 -24.80 -10.10
CA ASP A 368 11.78 -24.03 -9.75
C ASP A 368 11.72 -23.37 -8.36
N PHE A 369 10.53 -23.24 -7.76
CA PHE A 369 10.31 -22.60 -6.46
C PHE A 369 9.66 -23.59 -5.48
N SER A 370 10.42 -24.60 -5.10
CA SER A 370 10.05 -25.63 -4.12
C SER A 370 10.89 -25.49 -2.85
N ILE A 371 10.59 -24.48 -2.04
CA ILE A 371 11.00 -24.52 -0.63
C ILE A 371 10.34 -25.75 -0.01
N SER A 372 11.13 -26.62 0.63
CA SER A 372 10.62 -27.88 1.18
C SER A 372 9.61 -27.63 2.30
N SER A 373 8.66 -28.56 2.45
CA SER A 373 7.63 -28.47 3.49
C SER A 373 8.22 -28.47 4.90
N GLU A 374 9.35 -29.16 5.10
CA GLU A 374 10.11 -29.19 6.35
C GLU A 374 10.69 -27.80 6.67
N VAL A 375 11.24 -27.11 5.67
CA VAL A 375 11.79 -25.75 5.84
C VAL A 375 10.70 -24.73 6.15
N MET A 376 9.51 -24.87 5.55
CA MET A 376 8.37 -24.02 5.92
C MET A 376 7.87 -24.29 7.33
N ARG A 377 7.79 -25.57 7.70
CA ARG A 377 7.36 -25.99 9.03
C ARG A 377 8.29 -25.48 10.11
N PHE A 378 9.60 -25.45 9.85
CA PHE A 378 10.60 -24.89 10.75
C PHE A 378 10.27 -23.46 11.21
N VAL A 379 9.82 -22.60 10.29
CA VAL A 379 9.47 -21.21 10.63
C VAL A 379 8.28 -21.15 11.56
N LYS A 380 7.26 -21.98 11.35
CA LYS A 380 6.06 -22.00 12.20
C LYS A 380 6.32 -22.69 13.54
N ASP A 381 7.08 -23.78 13.51
CA ASP A 381 7.32 -24.63 14.65
C ASP A 381 8.68 -25.35 14.55
N PRO A 382 9.75 -24.76 15.09
CA PRO A 382 11.07 -25.40 15.10
C PRO A 382 11.16 -26.63 16.00
N PHE A 383 10.17 -26.88 16.88
CA PHE A 383 10.21 -27.97 17.86
C PHE A 383 9.84 -29.34 17.30
N TRP A 384 9.31 -29.39 16.07
CA TRP A 384 8.86 -30.61 15.41
C TRP A 384 9.65 -30.94 14.13
N VAL A 385 10.68 -30.16 13.82
CA VAL A 385 11.51 -30.39 12.64
C VAL A 385 12.60 -31.38 12.96
N ASN A 386 12.69 -32.42 12.13
CA ASN A 386 13.78 -33.37 12.19
C ASN A 386 15.01 -32.76 11.55
N VAL A 387 16.08 -32.58 12.33
CA VAL A 387 17.30 -31.88 11.91
C VAL A 387 18.24 -32.85 11.18
N GLU A 388 17.74 -33.44 10.10
CA GLU A 388 18.45 -34.38 9.24
C GLU A 388 19.23 -33.69 8.12
N ALA A 389 20.05 -34.48 7.42
CA ALA A 389 20.91 -33.99 6.33
C ALA A 389 20.14 -33.26 5.22
N ASP A 390 18.90 -33.66 4.91
CA ASP A 390 18.07 -33.01 3.88
C ASP A 390 17.64 -31.60 4.30
N PHE A 391 17.08 -31.42 5.50
CA PHE A 391 16.72 -30.09 6.02
C PHE A 391 17.93 -29.14 6.02
N LEU A 392 19.08 -29.61 6.50
CA LEU A 392 20.32 -28.83 6.54
C LEU A 392 20.84 -28.49 5.14
N LEU A 393 20.66 -29.38 4.16
CA LEU A 393 21.00 -29.13 2.76
C LEU A 393 20.09 -28.05 2.17
N ARG A 394 18.77 -28.18 2.34
CA ARG A 394 17.77 -27.20 1.85
C ARG A 394 17.94 -25.84 2.49
N GLY A 395 18.23 -25.79 3.79
CA GLY A 395 18.53 -24.53 4.48
C GLY A 395 19.78 -23.83 3.91
N LYS A 396 20.83 -24.61 3.57
CA LYS A 396 22.06 -24.10 2.94
C LYS A 396 21.85 -23.62 1.51
N GLU A 397 20.97 -24.28 0.75
CA GLU A 397 20.58 -23.87 -0.61
C GLU A 397 19.88 -22.50 -0.60
N LEU A 398 19.06 -22.24 0.42
CA LEU A 398 18.37 -20.96 0.59
C LEU A 398 19.28 -19.86 1.13
N VAL A 399 20.13 -20.20 2.11
CA VAL A 399 21.05 -19.26 2.76
C VAL A 399 22.47 -19.80 2.61
N SER A 400 23.16 -19.34 1.57
CA SER A 400 24.51 -19.83 1.22
C SER A 400 25.56 -19.61 2.30
N SER A 401 25.38 -18.61 3.18
CA SER A 401 26.26 -18.33 4.32
C SER A 401 26.04 -19.25 5.53
N LEU A 402 24.99 -20.07 5.54
CA LEU A 402 24.58 -20.86 6.69
C LEU A 402 25.57 -21.99 7.00
N ASP A 403 26.05 -22.13 8.23
CA ASP A 403 26.81 -23.32 8.62
C ASP A 403 25.89 -24.46 9.08
N LYS A 404 26.00 -25.63 8.44
CA LYS A 404 25.11 -26.77 8.69
C LYS A 404 25.29 -27.34 10.10
N GLY A 405 26.54 -27.45 10.57
CA GLY A 405 26.85 -27.99 11.89
C GLY A 405 26.36 -27.07 13.01
N SER A 406 26.61 -25.77 12.87
CA SER A 406 26.15 -24.74 13.82
C SER A 406 24.63 -24.65 13.86
N LEU A 407 23.95 -24.68 12.71
CA LEU A 407 22.49 -24.73 12.66
C LEU A 407 21.95 -25.96 13.39
N GLN A 408 22.59 -27.12 13.24
CA GLN A 408 22.17 -28.35 13.90
C GLN A 408 22.29 -28.26 15.42
N LEU A 409 23.39 -27.71 15.94
CA LEU A 409 23.58 -27.49 17.38
C LEU A 409 22.58 -26.47 17.94
N GLU A 410 22.41 -25.33 17.26
CA GLU A 410 21.44 -24.30 17.66
C GLU A 410 20.01 -24.84 17.74
N LEU A 411 19.62 -25.67 16.76
CA LEU A 411 18.30 -26.29 16.76
C LEU A 411 18.11 -27.27 17.91
N ASN A 412 19.11 -28.09 18.24
CA ASN A 412 19.04 -28.97 19.41
C ASN A 412 18.83 -28.17 20.71
N ASP A 413 19.53 -27.05 20.86
CA ASP A 413 19.39 -26.17 22.03
C ASP A 413 18.01 -25.51 22.09
N ILE A 414 17.49 -25.03 20.95
CA ILE A 414 16.12 -24.48 20.85
C ILE A 414 15.10 -25.56 21.22
N GLN A 415 15.19 -26.74 20.62
CA GLN A 415 14.24 -27.84 20.80
C GLN A 415 14.21 -28.37 22.24
N SER A 416 15.33 -28.27 22.96
CA SER A 416 15.46 -28.68 24.36
C SER A 416 14.96 -27.62 25.36
N SER A 417 14.56 -26.43 24.91
CA SER A 417 14.18 -25.31 25.78
C SER A 417 12.67 -25.17 25.92
N ASP A 418 12.14 -25.53 27.10
CA ASP A 418 10.72 -25.33 27.43
C ASP A 418 10.31 -23.85 27.47
N ASN A 419 11.22 -22.98 27.91
CA ASN A 419 10.99 -21.53 27.93
C ASN A 419 10.77 -20.96 26.52
N LEU A 420 11.59 -21.39 25.55
CA LEU A 420 11.44 -20.98 24.15
C LEU A 420 10.15 -21.57 23.56
N ARG A 421 9.81 -22.81 23.89
CA ARG A 421 8.55 -23.45 23.45
C ARG A 421 7.33 -22.68 23.96
N GLN A 422 7.31 -22.31 25.23
CA GLN A 422 6.23 -21.51 25.80
C GLN A 422 6.15 -20.11 25.18
N SER A 423 7.31 -19.48 24.94
CA SER A 423 7.38 -18.17 24.30
C SER A 423 6.84 -18.18 22.87
N LEU A 424 7.10 -19.25 22.11
CA LEU A 424 6.51 -19.45 20.77
C LEU A 424 4.98 -19.49 20.83
N GLN A 425 4.43 -20.26 21.77
CA GLN A 425 2.97 -20.40 21.93
C GLN A 425 2.29 -19.09 22.33
N GLN A 426 2.95 -18.26 23.16
CA GLN A 426 2.40 -17.00 23.65
C GLN A 426 2.53 -15.86 22.63
N ALA A 427 3.69 -15.76 21.97
CA ALA A 427 4.00 -14.62 21.10
C ALA A 427 3.60 -14.84 19.63
N GLY A 428 3.47 -16.10 19.20
CA GLY A 428 3.37 -16.49 17.79
C GLY A 428 4.74 -16.55 17.11
N PHE A 429 4.83 -17.29 16.00
CA PHE A 429 6.10 -17.60 15.32
C PHE A 429 6.84 -16.36 14.79
N GLU A 430 6.11 -15.35 14.31
CA GLU A 430 6.69 -14.09 13.83
C GLU A 430 7.48 -13.36 14.92
N LYS A 431 6.84 -13.14 16.07
CA LYS A 431 7.46 -12.45 17.22
C LYS A 431 8.52 -13.31 17.89
N PHE A 432 8.33 -14.63 17.89
CA PHE A 432 9.32 -15.57 18.39
C PHE A 432 10.66 -15.38 17.67
N TRP A 433 10.68 -15.46 16.33
CA TRP A 433 11.92 -15.33 15.56
C TRP A 433 12.49 -13.92 15.57
N THR A 434 11.67 -12.88 15.76
CA THR A 434 12.12 -11.49 15.63
C THR A 434 12.52 -10.87 16.97
N HIS A 435 11.87 -11.23 18.07
CA HIS A 435 12.05 -10.62 19.39
C HIS A 435 12.52 -11.59 20.49
N VAL A 436 12.23 -12.89 20.39
CA VAL A 436 12.55 -13.87 21.45
C VAL A 436 13.88 -14.57 21.19
N VAL A 437 14.09 -15.09 19.98
CA VAL A 437 15.31 -15.82 19.62
C VAL A 437 16.49 -14.86 19.53
N SER A 438 17.50 -15.03 20.38
CA SER A 438 18.67 -14.15 20.43
C SER A 438 19.59 -14.35 19.22
N ARG A 439 19.98 -13.23 18.59
CA ARG A 439 20.95 -13.21 17.48
C ARG A 439 22.34 -13.71 17.89
N GLU A 440 22.76 -13.43 19.13
CA GLU A 440 24.08 -13.82 19.62
C GLU A 440 24.18 -15.32 19.90
N LYS A 441 23.06 -15.94 20.35
CA LYS A 441 23.02 -17.36 20.71
C LYS A 441 22.63 -18.25 19.52
N PHE A 442 21.75 -17.76 18.65
CA PHE A 442 21.12 -18.56 17.60
C PHE A 442 21.19 -17.87 16.22
N PRO A 443 22.37 -17.45 15.74
CA PRO A 443 22.49 -16.67 14.51
C PRO A 443 22.03 -17.42 13.24
N HIS A 444 22.25 -18.74 13.14
CA HIS A 444 21.94 -19.48 11.92
C HIS A 444 20.46 -19.85 11.81
N SER A 445 19.88 -20.35 12.89
CA SER A 445 18.45 -20.70 12.96
C SER A 445 17.59 -19.44 12.85
N ARG A 446 17.93 -18.37 13.57
CA ARG A 446 17.27 -17.07 13.42
C ARG A 446 17.45 -16.51 12.01
N GLY A 447 18.67 -16.55 11.46
CA GLY A 447 18.96 -16.04 10.12
C GLY A 447 18.14 -16.74 9.03
N LEU A 448 18.05 -18.07 9.09
CA LEU A 448 17.20 -18.86 8.18
C LEU A 448 15.72 -18.51 8.34
N ALA A 449 15.22 -18.41 9.57
CA ALA A 449 13.82 -18.06 9.82
C ALA A 449 13.48 -16.65 9.34
N LEU A 450 14.34 -15.67 9.60
CA LEU A 450 14.16 -14.29 9.13
C LEU A 450 14.24 -14.18 7.61
N PHE A 451 15.14 -14.92 6.96
CA PHE A 451 15.17 -15.01 5.51
C PHE A 451 13.80 -15.46 4.99
N LEU A 452 13.25 -16.54 5.53
CA LEU A 452 11.96 -17.08 5.10
C LEU A 452 10.77 -16.16 5.40
N LEU A 453 10.78 -15.50 6.57
CA LEU A 453 9.73 -14.56 6.98
C LEU A 453 9.75 -13.25 6.18
N THR A 454 10.92 -12.83 5.71
CA THR A 454 11.08 -11.60 4.92
C THR A 454 10.86 -11.82 3.43
N MET A 455 10.87 -13.07 2.93
CA MET A 455 10.50 -13.32 1.53
C MET A 455 9.08 -12.84 1.26
N PHE A 456 8.92 -12.08 0.20
CA PHE A 456 7.61 -11.65 -0.26
C PHE A 456 6.93 -12.81 -0.99
N GLY A 457 5.77 -13.24 -0.49
CA GLY A 457 4.97 -14.24 -1.18
C GLY A 457 4.12 -13.69 -2.32
N SER A 458 3.83 -12.39 -2.32
CA SER A 458 2.84 -11.77 -3.22
C SER A 458 3.15 -10.28 -3.46
N THR A 459 2.85 -9.80 -4.66
CA THR A 459 2.84 -8.36 -5.01
C THR A 459 1.58 -7.64 -4.49
N TYR A 460 0.52 -8.42 -4.19
CA TYR A 460 -0.80 -7.98 -3.77
C TYR A 460 -0.91 -7.76 -2.25
N THR A 461 -0.41 -6.65 -1.71
CA THR A 461 -0.80 -6.25 -0.35
C THR A 461 -1.56 -4.93 -0.40
N CYS A 462 -2.88 -5.02 -0.18
CA CYS A 462 -3.79 -3.87 -0.09
C CYS A 462 -3.86 -3.32 1.35
N ASP A 463 -4.36 -2.09 1.48
CA ASP A 463 -4.37 -1.29 2.71
C ASP A 463 -5.38 -1.71 3.76
N GLU A 464 -4.92 -1.94 5.00
CA GLU A 464 -5.25 -1.18 6.23
C GLU A 464 -4.71 -1.93 7.47
N TYR A 465 -3.96 -1.24 8.33
CA TYR A 465 -3.55 -1.56 9.71
C TYR A 465 -2.71 -2.84 10.05
N ARG A 466 -1.46 -2.54 10.47
CA ARG A 466 -0.67 -3.06 11.62
C ARG A 466 -0.33 -4.56 11.74
N LEU A 467 0.86 -4.93 11.25
CA LEU A 467 1.86 -5.79 11.96
C LEU A 467 3.28 -5.60 11.39
N ILE A 468 4.27 -6.12 12.14
CA ILE A 468 5.64 -5.58 12.34
C ILE A 468 6.67 -6.02 11.28
N LEU A 469 6.30 -6.87 10.32
CA LEU A 469 7.30 -7.53 9.45
C LEU A 469 7.37 -7.02 8.01
N SER A 470 6.46 -6.14 7.59
CA SER A 470 6.52 -5.51 6.27
C SER A 470 6.20 -4.01 6.36
N ASP A 471 7.15 -3.23 6.88
CA ASP A 471 7.06 -1.76 6.90
C ASP A 471 7.23 -1.12 5.50
N ILE A 472 7.51 -1.93 4.47
CA ILE A 472 7.62 -1.49 3.08
C ILE A 472 6.30 -1.80 2.37
N PRO A 473 5.66 -0.80 1.75
CA PRO A 473 4.43 -0.99 0.98
C PRO A 473 4.75 -1.79 -0.29
N THR A 474 3.94 -2.80 -0.63
CA THR A 474 4.18 -3.55 -1.89
C THR A 474 3.81 -2.72 -3.12
N CYS A 475 4.23 -3.22 -4.27
CA CYS A 475 4.13 -2.52 -5.55
C CYS A 475 2.67 -2.16 -5.90
N GLU A 476 1.72 -3.07 -5.73
CA GLU A 476 0.32 -2.80 -6.08
C GLU A 476 -0.36 -1.74 -5.19
N SER A 477 -0.11 -1.73 -3.88
CA SER A 477 -0.59 -0.63 -3.02
C SER A 477 0.06 0.69 -3.44
N SER A 478 1.35 0.67 -3.79
CA SER A 478 2.06 1.85 -4.29
C SER A 478 1.44 2.39 -5.58
N PHE A 479 1.04 1.52 -6.51
CA PHE A 479 0.37 1.91 -7.75
C PHE A 479 -1.07 2.43 -7.53
N SER A 480 -1.84 1.78 -6.66
CA SER A 480 -3.17 2.26 -6.28
C SER A 480 -3.12 3.64 -5.62
N HIS A 481 -2.16 3.84 -4.70
CA HIS A 481 -1.90 5.15 -4.11
C HIS A 481 -1.44 6.17 -5.13
N MET A 482 -0.57 5.78 -6.06
CA MET A 482 -0.09 6.64 -7.13
C MET A 482 -1.27 7.13 -7.99
N ASN A 483 -2.18 6.25 -8.37
CA ASN A 483 -3.39 6.61 -9.14
C ASN A 483 -4.31 7.54 -8.33
N ALA A 484 -4.52 7.26 -7.05
CA ALA A 484 -5.31 8.13 -6.16
C ALA A 484 -4.64 9.50 -5.92
N ILE A 485 -3.31 9.59 -6.02
CA ILE A 485 -2.56 10.84 -5.91
C ILE A 485 -2.60 11.59 -7.24
N LYS A 486 -2.34 10.94 -8.37
CA LYS A 486 -2.28 11.51 -9.74
C LYS A 486 -3.64 11.96 -10.33
N THR A 487 -4.70 12.09 -9.52
CA THR A 487 -6.05 12.51 -9.97
C THR A 487 -6.03 13.74 -10.89
N HIS A 488 -7.07 13.90 -11.72
CA HIS A 488 -7.24 15.01 -12.68
C HIS A 488 -7.13 16.42 -12.05
N ASN A 489 -7.27 16.54 -10.72
CA ASN A 489 -7.10 17.79 -9.98
C ASN A 489 -5.63 18.16 -9.69
N ARG A 490 -4.66 17.32 -10.10
CA ARG A 490 -3.21 17.55 -9.91
C ARG A 490 -2.48 17.65 -11.26
N LYS A 491 -2.85 18.62 -12.11
CA LYS A 491 -2.26 18.81 -13.45
C LYS A 491 -0.79 19.28 -13.47
N SER A 492 -0.15 19.48 -12.30
CA SER A 492 1.21 20.05 -12.18
C SER A 492 2.04 19.40 -11.06
N LEU A 493 1.76 18.14 -10.70
CA LEU A 493 2.57 17.42 -9.71
C LEU A 493 3.87 16.93 -10.36
N THR A 494 5.03 17.40 -9.89
CA THR A 494 6.31 16.85 -10.36
C THR A 494 6.56 15.46 -9.77
N ASP A 495 7.42 14.66 -10.43
CA ASP A 495 7.78 13.31 -9.97
C ASP A 495 8.32 13.31 -8.54
N GLN A 496 9.09 14.33 -8.17
CA GLN A 496 9.62 14.48 -6.82
C GLN A 496 8.50 14.66 -5.78
N HIS A 497 7.49 15.48 -6.06
CA HIS A 497 6.35 15.67 -5.16
C HIS A 497 5.45 14.45 -5.09
N LEU A 498 5.34 13.71 -6.19
CA LEU A 498 4.67 12.41 -6.20
C LEU A 498 5.38 11.42 -5.27
N GLN A 499 6.70 11.31 -5.35
CA GLN A 499 7.50 10.46 -4.45
C GLN A 499 7.33 10.86 -2.98
N HIS A 500 7.34 12.16 -2.67
CA HIS A 500 7.09 12.65 -1.31
C HIS A 500 5.70 12.27 -0.80
N CYS A 501 4.67 12.46 -1.64
CA CYS A 501 3.29 12.08 -1.30
C CYS A 501 3.15 10.57 -1.09
N LEU A 502 3.73 9.75 -1.98
CA LEU A 502 3.71 8.29 -1.87
C LEU A 502 4.39 7.82 -0.58
N ARG A 503 5.58 8.35 -0.29
CA ARG A 503 6.31 8.00 0.94
C ARG A 503 5.48 8.26 2.20
N ILE A 504 4.85 9.44 2.29
CA ILE A 504 3.98 9.77 3.42
C ILE A 504 2.71 8.93 3.43
N ALA A 505 2.08 8.72 2.28
CA ALA A 505 0.82 7.99 2.22
C ALA A 505 1.02 6.53 2.67
N LEU A 506 2.11 5.91 2.23
CA LEU A 506 2.35 4.49 2.41
C LEU A 506 3.09 4.13 3.71
N THR A 507 3.85 5.06 4.31
CA THR A 507 4.65 4.76 5.52
C THR A 507 3.79 4.38 6.73
N THR A 508 4.23 3.42 7.55
CA THR A 508 3.66 3.16 8.88
C THR A 508 4.23 4.08 9.96
N TYR A 509 5.34 4.75 9.67
CA TYR A 509 6.05 5.61 10.60
C TYR A 509 5.38 6.97 10.74
N THR A 510 5.45 7.52 11.95
CA THR A 510 5.04 8.90 12.24
C THR A 510 6.28 9.79 12.33
N PRO A 511 6.30 10.94 11.65
CA PRO A 511 7.43 11.87 11.69
C PRO A 511 7.57 12.46 13.09
N ASP A 512 8.80 12.81 13.45
CA ASP A 512 9.08 13.52 14.70
C ASP A 512 8.76 15.01 14.52
N PHE A 513 7.50 15.36 14.79
CA PHE A 513 7.05 16.74 14.75
C PHE A 513 7.88 17.64 15.68
N SER A 514 8.37 17.16 16.81
CA SER A 514 9.14 17.97 17.76
C SER A 514 10.53 18.29 17.20
N ALA A 515 11.21 17.31 16.59
CA ALA A 515 12.49 17.52 15.93
C ALA A 515 12.37 18.43 14.70
N LEU A 516 11.32 18.27 13.90
CA LEU A 516 11.02 19.14 12.76
C LEU A 516 10.81 20.59 13.20
N MET A 517 10.20 20.82 14.36
CA MET A 517 10.02 22.15 14.94
C MET A 517 11.33 22.78 15.43
N ALA A 518 12.22 21.98 16.04
CA ALA A 518 13.52 22.47 16.53
C ALA A 518 14.43 22.99 15.40
N ASN A 519 14.32 22.43 14.20
CA ASN A 519 15.08 22.90 13.03
C ASN A 519 14.54 24.20 12.42
N VAL A 520 13.26 24.52 12.63
CA VAL A 520 12.66 25.82 12.23
C VAL A 520 13.12 26.96 13.16
N GLY A 521 13.32 26.66 14.45
CA GLY A 521 13.79 27.64 15.45
C GLY A 521 15.26 28.03 15.36
N LYS A 522 16.12 27.21 14.71
CA LYS A 522 17.56 27.49 14.55
C LYS A 522 17.91 28.56 13.51
N LEU A 523 16.91 29.17 12.87
CA LEU A 523 17.08 30.18 11.83
C LEU A 523 16.95 31.64 12.32
N PHE A 524 16.79 31.88 13.63
CA PHE A 524 16.66 33.22 14.22
C PHE A 524 17.76 33.56 15.22
#